data_AF-A0A8H4YF05-F1
#
_entry.id   AF-A0A8H4YF05-F1
#
_cell.length_a   1.000
_cell.length_b   1.000
_cell.length_c   1.000
_cell.angle_alpha   90.00
_cell.angle_beta   90.00
_cell.angle_gamma   90.00
#
_symmetry.space_group_name_H-M   'P 1'
#
loop_
_entity.id
_entity.type
_entity.pdbx_description
1 polymer ?
#
loop_
_entity_poly.entity_id
_entity_poly.type
_entity_poly.pdbx_seq_one_letter_code
_entity_poly.pdbx_strand_id
1 'polypeptide(L)'
;MEPTIGPQQAPKTFVLCFDGTGNKFSGDESDSNVLKIFRMLDRSRGTQFHYYQPGIGTYVTSTSLSSTGTIHRIRSAYLKAKDSAIGSSFDQHVMGGYKFLMRYYVPGDDIYFFGFSRGSYIARFLAEMLDYIGLLEAGNEELIRLAWKTFAKWQQRRGQSNQDQEEKKKLFNYMKAFRETFSRPISRIRFMGLFDTVNSVPRFESAWMQR
;
A
#
# COMPACT_ATOMS: atom_id res chain seq x y z
N MET A 1 18.40 -27.78 24.54
CA MET A 1 18.58 -26.39 25.01
C MET A 1 17.41 -25.61 24.50
N GLU A 2 16.46 -25.23 25.37
CA GLU A 2 15.44 -24.26 24.98
C GLU A 2 16.15 -22.94 24.64
N PRO A 3 15.81 -22.27 23.53
CA PRO A 3 16.33 -20.96 23.27
C PRO A 3 15.81 -20.03 24.36
N THR A 4 16.70 -19.46 25.16
CA THR A 4 16.39 -18.37 26.10
C THR A 4 15.90 -17.18 25.28
N ILE A 5 14.59 -17.05 25.16
CA ILE A 5 13.92 -15.86 24.63
C ILE A 5 14.21 -14.76 25.65
N GLY A 6 15.04 -13.79 25.27
CA GLY A 6 15.24 -12.57 26.06
C GLY A 6 13.90 -11.89 26.37
N PRO A 7 13.83 -10.93 27.32
CA PRO A 7 12.58 -10.34 27.75
C PRO A 7 11.77 -9.89 26.53
N GLN A 8 10.56 -10.44 26.38
CA GLN A 8 9.66 -10.14 25.29
C GLN A 8 9.34 -8.65 25.37
N GLN A 9 9.94 -7.84 24.48
CA GLN A 9 9.66 -6.41 24.41
C GLN A 9 8.14 -6.24 24.24
N ALA A 10 7.56 -5.29 24.98
CA ALA A 10 6.15 -4.97 24.84
C ALA A 10 5.83 -4.72 23.36
N PRO A 11 4.71 -5.26 22.83
CA PRO A 11 4.36 -5.10 21.42
C PRO A 11 4.37 -3.63 21.00
N LYS A 12 5.01 -3.34 19.86
CA LYS A 12 4.95 -2.01 19.25
C LYS A 12 3.63 -1.86 18.51
N THR A 13 3.19 -0.62 18.35
CA THR A 13 1.99 -0.27 17.61
C THR A 13 2.37 0.47 16.34
N PHE A 14 1.98 -0.07 15.19
CA PHE A 14 2.19 0.52 13.88
C PHE A 14 0.89 1.14 13.37
N VAL A 15 0.90 2.45 13.11
CA VAL A 15 -0.24 3.17 12.54
C VAL A 15 0.15 3.73 11.18
N LEU A 16 -0.40 3.16 10.10
CA LEU A 16 -0.15 3.59 8.74
C LEU A 16 -1.38 4.34 8.20
N CYS A 17 -1.17 5.58 7.79
CA CYS A 17 -2.19 6.49 7.27
C CYS A 17 -1.92 6.77 5.79
N PHE A 18 -2.89 6.43 4.94
CA PHE A 18 -2.83 6.57 3.48
C PHE A 18 -3.87 7.60 3.02
N ASP A 19 -3.43 8.77 2.54
CA ASP A 19 -4.33 9.85 2.17
C ASP A 19 -4.84 9.75 0.71
N GLY A 20 -5.93 10.47 0.44
CA GLY A 20 -6.58 10.57 -0.88
C GLY A 20 -5.85 11.52 -1.84
N THR A 21 -6.04 11.27 -3.14
CA THR A 21 -5.45 12.06 -4.24
C THR A 21 -5.74 13.55 -4.10
N GLY A 22 -4.72 14.40 -4.28
CA GLY A 22 -4.90 15.85 -4.33
C GLY A 22 -5.08 16.53 -2.97
N ASN A 23 -5.14 15.77 -1.87
CA ASN A 23 -5.13 16.34 -0.53
C ASN A 23 -3.75 16.93 -0.24
N LYS A 24 -3.72 18.22 0.08
CA LYS A 24 -2.53 18.96 0.50
C LYS A 24 -2.65 19.26 1.99
N PHE A 25 -1.53 19.28 2.69
CA PHE A 25 -1.48 19.78 4.06
C PHE A 25 -1.73 21.30 4.03
N SER A 26 -2.87 21.73 4.55
CA SER A 26 -3.23 23.15 4.69
C SER A 26 -3.12 23.60 6.15
N GLY A 27 -3.19 22.66 7.10
CA GLY A 27 -3.11 22.94 8.53
C GLY A 27 -4.42 23.42 9.14
N ASP A 28 -5.47 23.55 8.33
CA ASP A 28 -6.80 24.04 8.68
C ASP A 28 -7.88 22.94 8.56
N GLU A 29 -9.15 23.34 8.62
CA GLU A 29 -10.29 22.41 8.55
C GLU A 29 -10.40 21.66 7.22
N SER A 30 -9.74 22.11 6.16
CA SER A 30 -9.70 21.43 4.86
C SER A 30 -8.82 20.18 4.84
N ASP A 31 -8.00 19.97 5.89
CA ASP A 31 -7.22 18.75 6.05
C ASP A 31 -8.12 17.50 6.05
N SER A 32 -7.64 16.42 5.43
CA SER A 32 -8.37 15.15 5.36
C SER A 32 -8.59 14.53 6.74
N ASN A 33 -9.63 13.70 6.87
CA ASN A 33 -9.84 12.95 8.12
C ASN A 33 -8.66 12.03 8.46
N VAL A 34 -7.96 11.50 7.46
CA VAL A 34 -6.75 10.67 7.66
C VAL A 34 -5.62 11.50 8.26
N LEU A 35 -5.40 12.72 7.75
CA LEU A 35 -4.39 13.63 8.28
C LEU A 35 -4.76 14.13 9.68
N LYS A 36 -6.05 14.44 9.93
CA LYS A 36 -6.56 14.76 11.27
C LYS A 36 -6.32 13.62 12.26
N ILE A 37 -6.61 12.37 11.88
CA ILE A 37 -6.29 11.18 12.69
C ILE A 37 -4.78 11.09 12.95
N PHE A 38 -3.96 11.24 11.91
CA PHE A 38 -2.50 11.18 12.03
C PHE A 38 -1.94 12.26 12.99
N ARG A 39 -2.54 13.46 12.98
CA ARG A 39 -2.20 14.56 13.91
C ARG A 39 -2.54 14.24 15.37
N MET A 40 -3.54 13.39 15.62
CA MET A 40 -3.96 12.96 16.97
C MET A 40 -3.13 11.81 17.55
N LEU A 41 -2.24 11.19 16.76
CA LEU A 41 -1.42 10.07 17.23
C LEU A 41 -0.36 10.54 18.23
N ASP A 42 -0.13 9.72 19.27
CA ASP A 42 0.79 10.04 20.34
C ASP A 42 2.25 9.81 19.89
N ARG A 43 3.02 10.90 19.81
CA ARG A 43 4.44 10.90 19.42
C ARG A 43 5.41 10.75 20.58
N SER A 44 4.91 10.83 21.82
CA SER A 44 5.75 10.72 23.02
C SER A 44 6.02 9.25 23.40
N ARG A 45 5.18 8.33 22.93
CA ARG A 45 5.33 6.89 23.18
C ARG A 45 6.33 6.27 22.22
N GLY A 46 7.50 5.89 22.74
CA GLY A 46 8.56 5.20 21.97
C GLY A 46 8.19 3.83 21.40
N THR A 47 7.02 3.29 21.72
CA THR A 47 6.49 2.04 21.15
C THR A 47 5.48 2.25 20.03
N GLN A 48 5.11 3.49 19.69
CA GLN A 48 4.18 3.78 18.60
C GLN A 48 4.91 4.34 17.38
N PHE A 49 4.77 3.65 16.25
CA PHE A 49 5.41 3.96 14.99
C PHE A 49 4.36 4.45 14.00
N HIS A 50 4.53 5.66 13.49
CA HIS A 50 3.57 6.28 12.58
C HIS A 50 4.15 6.40 11.17
N TYR A 51 3.31 6.16 10.17
CA TYR A 51 3.64 6.37 8.77
C TYR A 51 2.51 7.13 8.11
N TYR A 52 2.82 8.29 7.53
CA TYR A 52 1.88 9.05 6.72
C TYR A 52 2.35 9.02 5.27
N GLN A 53 1.44 8.64 4.38
CA GLN A 53 1.66 8.71 2.95
C GLN A 53 0.68 9.72 2.35
N PRO A 54 1.18 10.81 1.72
CA PRO A 54 0.33 11.78 1.07
C PRO A 54 -0.40 11.15 -0.12
N GLY A 55 -1.46 11.81 -0.57
CA GLY A 55 -2.20 11.42 -1.76
C GLY A 55 -1.34 11.34 -3.01
N ILE A 56 -1.71 10.43 -3.93
CA ILE A 56 -1.15 10.44 -5.27
C ILE A 56 -1.41 11.80 -5.90
N GLY A 57 -0.39 12.40 -6.54
CA GLY A 57 -0.52 13.69 -7.20
C GLY A 57 -0.32 14.93 -6.33
N THR A 58 -0.17 14.80 -5.00
CA THR A 58 -0.11 15.94 -4.07
C THR A 58 1.12 16.86 -4.27
N TYR A 59 2.28 16.30 -4.66
CA TYR A 59 3.56 17.05 -4.78
C TYR A 59 4.14 17.15 -6.20
N VAL A 60 3.47 16.60 -7.23
CA VAL A 60 3.98 16.62 -8.62
C VAL A 60 3.74 17.95 -9.36
N THR A 61 3.27 19.00 -8.68
CA THR A 61 3.04 20.33 -9.28
C THR A 61 4.17 21.34 -9.00
N SER A 62 5.43 20.86 -9.01
CA SER A 62 6.61 21.75 -8.88
C SER A 62 7.61 21.60 -10.04
N THR A 63 7.18 21.07 -11.19
CA THR A 63 7.95 21.22 -12.43
C THR A 63 7.20 22.20 -13.33
N SER A 64 7.67 23.45 -13.30
CA SER A 64 7.28 24.56 -14.16
C SER A 64 7.11 24.15 -15.62
N LEU A 65 5.94 24.44 -16.22
CA LEU A 65 5.82 24.58 -17.67
C LEU A 65 4.82 25.70 -17.99
N SER A 66 5.39 26.88 -18.22
CA SER A 66 4.83 27.93 -19.06
C SER A 66 4.73 27.47 -20.51
N SER A 67 3.54 27.56 -21.11
CA SER A 67 3.30 28.13 -22.45
C SER A 67 1.99 27.61 -23.05
N THR A 68 1.15 28.59 -23.35
CA THR A 68 0.07 28.65 -24.35
C THR A 68 0.22 27.76 -25.59
N GLY A 69 -0.89 27.13 -25.98
CA GLY A 69 -1.17 26.67 -27.35
C GLY A 69 -1.06 25.16 -27.60
N THR A 70 -2.18 24.44 -27.44
CA THR A 70 -2.61 23.13 -28.04
C THR A 70 -3.37 22.28 -27.01
N ILE A 71 -4.52 22.79 -26.53
CA ILE A 71 -5.16 22.33 -25.29
C ILE A 71 -5.85 20.95 -25.39
N HIS A 72 -6.21 20.48 -26.59
CA HIS A 72 -7.00 19.24 -26.73
C HIS A 72 -6.15 17.96 -26.84
N ARG A 73 -5.05 17.99 -27.60
CA ARG A 73 -4.14 16.83 -27.78
C ARG A 73 -3.22 16.62 -26.57
N ILE A 74 -2.88 17.69 -25.86
CA ILE A 74 -2.15 17.63 -24.59
C ILE A 74 -3.06 17.12 -23.47
N ARG A 75 -4.37 17.43 -23.46
CA ARG A 75 -5.30 16.88 -22.46
C ARG A 75 -5.45 15.36 -22.54
N SER A 76 -5.53 14.79 -23.74
CA SER A 76 -5.63 13.32 -23.88
C SER A 76 -4.31 12.61 -23.58
N ALA A 77 -3.17 13.21 -23.94
CA ALA A 77 -1.85 12.74 -23.53
C ALA A 77 -1.62 12.90 -22.02
N TYR A 78 -2.11 13.99 -21.42
CA TYR A 78 -2.08 14.26 -19.98
C TYR A 78 -2.96 13.29 -19.22
N LEU A 79 -4.19 13.00 -19.67
CA LEU A 79 -5.05 11.99 -19.05
C LEU A 79 -4.43 10.59 -19.15
N LYS A 80 -3.89 10.20 -20.30
CA LYS A 80 -3.17 8.91 -20.46
C LYS A 80 -1.87 8.83 -19.66
N ALA A 81 -1.12 9.93 -19.56
CA ALA A 81 0.07 10.03 -18.73
C ALA A 81 -0.29 10.05 -17.24
N LYS A 82 -1.41 10.69 -16.87
CA LYS A 82 -1.99 10.65 -15.53
C LYS A 82 -2.37 9.22 -15.18
N ASP A 83 -3.07 8.50 -16.04
CA ASP A 83 -3.47 7.10 -15.77
C ASP A 83 -2.27 6.15 -15.67
N SER A 84 -1.22 6.36 -16.48
CA SER A 84 0.04 5.59 -16.41
C SER A 84 0.91 5.97 -15.21
N ALA A 85 0.96 7.25 -14.85
CA ALA A 85 1.62 7.75 -13.63
C ALA A 85 0.85 7.32 -12.37
N ILE A 86 -0.47 7.16 -12.45
CA ILE A 86 -1.32 6.65 -11.37
C ILE A 86 -1.00 5.18 -11.09
N GLY A 87 -0.86 4.35 -12.13
CA GLY A 87 -0.47 2.94 -11.96
C GLY A 87 0.94 2.76 -11.37
N SER A 88 1.88 3.64 -11.74
CA SER A 88 3.29 3.63 -11.27
C SER A 88 3.54 4.45 -9.99
N SER A 89 2.54 5.17 -9.49
CA SER A 89 2.57 5.77 -8.14
C SER A 89 1.80 4.90 -7.14
N PHE A 90 0.78 4.18 -7.57
CA PHE A 90 0.03 3.25 -6.73
C PHE A 90 0.90 2.10 -6.20
N ASP A 91 1.68 1.45 -7.07
CA ASP A 91 2.61 0.40 -6.66
C ASP A 91 3.67 0.93 -5.69
N GLN A 92 4.24 2.11 -5.97
CA GLN A 92 5.18 2.77 -5.07
C GLN A 92 4.56 3.07 -3.71
N HIS A 93 3.28 3.44 -3.69
CA HIS A 93 2.56 3.73 -2.47
C HIS A 93 2.35 2.49 -1.60
N VAL A 94 1.86 1.39 -2.20
CA VAL A 94 1.73 0.10 -1.51
C VAL A 94 3.10 -0.40 -1.02
N MET A 95 4.10 -0.41 -1.90
CA MET A 95 5.47 -0.82 -1.54
C MET A 95 6.10 0.08 -0.47
N GLY A 96 5.75 1.37 -0.41
CA GLY A 96 6.22 2.29 0.62
C GLY A 96 5.76 1.89 2.02
N GLY A 97 4.46 1.60 2.19
CA GLY A 97 3.93 1.09 3.45
C GLY A 97 4.51 -0.29 3.81
N TYR A 98 4.70 -1.14 2.80
CA TYR A 98 5.36 -2.44 2.97
C TYR A 98 6.80 -2.30 3.48
N LYS A 99 7.60 -1.41 2.86
CA LYS A 99 8.98 -1.09 3.28
C LYS A 99 9.05 -0.58 4.71
N PHE A 100 8.11 0.28 5.09
CA PHE A 100 8.03 0.80 6.46
C PHE A 100 7.83 -0.32 7.48
N LEU A 101 6.89 -1.23 7.24
CA LEU A 101 6.70 -2.40 8.09
C LEU A 101 7.93 -3.31 8.07
N MET A 102 8.50 -3.58 6.90
CA MET A 102 9.68 -4.42 6.74
C MET A 102 10.86 -3.92 7.58
N ARG A 103 11.02 -2.61 7.70
CA ARG A 103 12.14 -2.01 8.46
C ARG A 103 12.03 -2.17 9.97
N TYR A 104 10.82 -2.13 10.54
CA TYR A 104 10.65 -1.92 11.99
C TYR A 104 9.80 -2.98 12.70
N TYR A 105 8.92 -3.67 11.97
CA TYR A 105 8.00 -4.65 12.54
C TYR A 105 8.75 -5.90 13.04
N VAL A 106 8.33 -6.41 14.17
CA VAL A 106 8.73 -7.69 14.74
C VAL A 106 7.48 -8.54 14.98
N PRO A 107 7.53 -9.87 14.77
CA PRO A 107 6.38 -10.73 15.03
C PRO A 107 5.76 -10.51 16.41
N GLY A 108 4.46 -10.17 16.44
CA GLY A 108 3.71 -9.87 17.67
C GLY A 108 3.32 -8.41 17.81
N ASP A 109 3.90 -7.50 17.03
CA ASP A 109 3.50 -6.10 16.99
C ASP A 109 2.09 -5.92 16.42
N ASP A 110 1.42 -4.83 16.80
CA ASP A 110 0.05 -4.52 16.35
C ASP A 110 0.06 -3.55 15.17
N ILE A 111 -0.79 -3.80 14.17
CA ILE A 111 -0.86 -3.01 12.93
C ILE A 111 -2.26 -2.41 12.75
N TYR A 112 -2.31 -1.11 12.47
CA TYR A 112 -3.51 -0.30 12.25
C TYR A 112 -3.38 0.46 10.94
N PHE A 113 -4.39 0.35 10.07
CA PHE A 113 -4.44 1.09 8.82
C PHE A 113 -5.59 2.11 8.82
N PHE A 114 -5.31 3.29 8.27
CA PHE A 114 -6.30 4.30 7.95
C PHE A 114 -6.13 4.72 6.50
N GLY A 115 -7.24 4.80 5.76
CA GLY A 115 -7.21 5.17 4.36
C GLY A 115 -8.38 6.08 3.99
N PHE A 116 -8.16 7.02 3.07
CA PHE A 116 -9.23 7.80 2.46
C PHE A 116 -9.17 7.72 0.93
N SER A 117 -10.31 7.55 0.28
CA SER A 117 -10.43 7.51 -1.18
C SER A 117 -9.46 6.49 -1.79
N ARG A 118 -8.50 6.95 -2.57
CA ARG A 118 -7.42 6.14 -3.14
C ARG A 118 -6.50 5.52 -2.09
N GLY A 119 -6.26 6.22 -0.98
CA GLY A 119 -5.51 5.71 0.16
C GLY A 119 -6.18 4.50 0.81
N SER A 120 -7.52 4.44 0.80
CA SER A 120 -8.26 3.25 1.24
C SER A 120 -7.97 2.04 0.36
N TYR A 121 -7.86 2.25 -0.95
CA TYR A 121 -7.51 1.21 -1.91
C TYR A 121 -6.07 0.71 -1.70
N ILE A 122 -5.12 1.62 -1.44
CA ILE A 122 -3.73 1.30 -1.08
C ILE A 122 -3.67 0.46 0.20
N ALA A 123 -4.36 0.88 1.26
CA ALA A 123 -4.40 0.16 2.53
C ALA A 123 -4.88 -1.29 2.38
N ARG A 124 -5.91 -1.50 1.56
CA ARG A 124 -6.44 -2.84 1.25
C ARG A 124 -5.45 -3.70 0.49
N PHE A 125 -4.81 -3.16 -0.54
CA PHE A 125 -3.78 -3.90 -1.30
C PHE A 125 -2.57 -4.24 -0.45
N LEU A 126 -2.15 -3.34 0.44
CA LEU A 126 -1.09 -3.63 1.39
C LEU A 126 -1.50 -4.77 2.33
N ALA A 127 -2.72 -4.72 2.87
CA ALA A 127 -3.24 -5.77 3.74
C ALA A 127 -3.27 -7.14 3.05
N GLU A 128 -3.76 -7.20 1.82
CA GLU A 128 -3.78 -8.42 1.03
C GLU A 128 -2.36 -8.89 0.69
N MET A 129 -1.45 -7.99 0.31
CA MET A 129 -0.07 -8.35 0.05
C MET A 129 0.61 -8.96 1.28
N LEU A 130 0.38 -8.39 2.47
CA LEU A 130 0.86 -8.94 3.73
C LEU A 130 0.28 -10.34 4.01
N ASP A 131 -0.98 -10.57 3.67
CA ASP A 131 -1.63 -11.87 3.86
C ASP A 131 -1.16 -12.94 2.87
N TYR A 132 -0.95 -12.61 1.60
CA TYR A 132 -0.54 -13.61 0.60
C TYR A 132 0.98 -13.82 0.55
N ILE A 133 1.77 -12.74 0.63
CA ILE A 133 3.23 -12.78 0.50
C ILE A 133 3.93 -12.87 1.87
N GLY A 134 3.27 -12.43 2.94
CA GLY A 134 3.95 -12.17 4.22
C GLY A 134 4.76 -10.88 4.18
N LEU A 135 5.56 -10.64 5.22
CA LEU A 135 6.47 -9.51 5.33
C LEU A 135 7.91 -9.98 5.14
N LEU A 136 8.59 -9.52 4.10
CA LEU A 136 9.98 -9.85 3.83
C LEU A 136 10.88 -9.52 5.03
N GLU A 137 11.92 -10.32 5.23
CA GLU A 137 12.95 -10.03 6.21
C GLU A 137 13.69 -8.72 5.90
N ALA A 138 14.05 -7.98 6.94
CA ALA A 138 14.78 -6.71 6.82
C ALA A 138 16.10 -6.91 6.04
N GLY A 139 16.42 -6.00 5.11
CA GLY A 139 17.61 -6.09 4.24
C GLY A 139 17.37 -6.74 2.88
N ASN A 140 16.21 -7.36 2.64
CA ASN A 140 15.83 -7.92 1.35
C ASN A 140 14.96 -6.96 0.50
N GLU A 141 15.20 -5.64 0.54
CA GLU A 141 14.33 -4.64 -0.10
C GLU A 141 14.23 -4.82 -1.63
N GLU A 142 15.26 -5.39 -2.26
CA GLU A 142 15.29 -5.67 -3.69
C GLU A 142 14.21 -6.66 -4.12
N LEU A 143 13.80 -7.56 -3.22
CA LEU A 143 12.75 -8.55 -3.48
C LEU A 143 11.34 -7.94 -3.46
N ILE A 144 11.15 -6.74 -2.92
CA ILE A 144 9.82 -6.11 -2.81
C ILE A 144 9.20 -5.90 -4.18
N ARG A 145 10.00 -5.48 -5.18
CA ARG A 145 9.50 -5.28 -6.55
C ARG A 145 9.05 -6.60 -7.18
N LEU A 146 9.76 -7.69 -6.90
CA LEU A 146 9.39 -9.03 -7.38
C LEU A 146 8.11 -9.51 -6.71
N ALA A 147 8.03 -9.40 -5.38
CA ALA A 147 6.85 -9.71 -4.58
C ALA A 147 5.61 -8.97 -5.10
N TRP A 148 5.72 -7.64 -5.29
CA TRP A 148 4.64 -6.82 -5.84
C TRP A 148 4.22 -7.26 -7.23
N LYS A 149 5.18 -7.47 -8.15
CA LYS A 149 4.87 -7.90 -9.53
C LYS A 149 4.10 -9.22 -9.55
N THR A 150 4.49 -10.18 -8.73
CA THR A 150 3.81 -11.47 -8.64
C THR A 150 2.41 -11.33 -8.05
N PHE A 151 2.28 -10.62 -6.92
CA PHE A 151 0.99 -10.35 -6.28
C PHE A 151 0.03 -9.60 -7.22
N ALA A 152 0.50 -8.54 -7.88
CA ALA A 152 -0.30 -7.76 -8.83
C ALA A 152 -0.77 -8.60 -10.04
N LYS A 153 0.10 -9.47 -10.58
CA LYS A 153 -0.28 -10.41 -11.64
C LYS A 153 -1.35 -11.39 -11.17
N TRP A 154 -1.21 -11.94 -9.97
CA TRP A 154 -2.21 -12.84 -9.40
C TRP A 154 -3.55 -12.15 -9.18
N GLN A 155 -3.54 -10.93 -8.65
CA GLN A 155 -4.76 -10.18 -8.34
C GLN A 155 -5.54 -9.73 -9.59
N GLN A 156 -4.85 -9.56 -10.72
CA GLN A 156 -5.49 -9.22 -12.00
C GLN A 156 -6.21 -10.41 -12.66
N ARG A 157 -5.90 -11.64 -12.25
CA ARG A 157 -6.52 -12.85 -12.82
C ARG A 157 -7.88 -13.09 -12.19
N ARG A 158 -8.87 -13.36 -13.03
CA ARG A 158 -10.28 -13.52 -12.62
C ARG A 158 -10.70 -14.99 -12.49
N GLY A 159 -9.91 -15.92 -13.03
CA GLY A 159 -10.28 -17.33 -13.13
C GLY A 159 -11.40 -17.57 -14.15
N GLN A 160 -11.50 -16.74 -15.19
CA GLN A 160 -12.60 -16.81 -16.17
C GLN A 160 -12.47 -17.96 -17.18
N SER A 161 -11.26 -18.47 -17.38
CA SER A 161 -11.00 -19.64 -18.22
C SER A 161 -10.20 -20.68 -17.45
N ASN A 162 -10.21 -21.94 -17.92
CA ASN A 162 -9.42 -23.02 -17.32
C ASN A 162 -7.92 -22.68 -17.29
N GLN A 163 -7.41 -22.06 -18.37
CA GLN A 163 -6.03 -21.60 -18.42
C GLN A 163 -5.75 -20.48 -17.41
N ASP A 164 -6.69 -19.53 -17.22
CA ASP A 164 -6.52 -18.45 -16.24
C ASP A 164 -6.57 -18.97 -14.79
N GLN A 165 -7.43 -19.95 -14.51
CA GLN A 165 -7.50 -20.65 -13.23
C GLN A 165 -6.18 -21.36 -12.91
N GLU A 166 -5.61 -22.07 -13.88
CA GLU A 166 -4.35 -22.79 -13.70
C GLU A 166 -3.16 -21.85 -13.48
N GLU A 167 -3.07 -20.77 -14.27
CA GLU A 167 -2.05 -19.74 -14.06
C GLU A 167 -2.21 -19.02 -12.72
N LYS A 168 -3.45 -18.73 -12.29
CA LYS A 168 -3.72 -18.15 -10.97
C LYS A 168 -3.28 -19.09 -9.85
N LYS A 169 -3.50 -20.40 -10.00
CA LYS A 169 -3.03 -21.42 -9.04
C LYS A 169 -1.51 -21.51 -9.00
N LYS A 170 -0.83 -21.48 -10.15
CA LYS A 170 0.65 -21.45 -10.21
C LYS A 170 1.22 -20.23 -9.48
N LEU A 171 0.66 -19.05 -9.75
CA LEU A 171 1.07 -17.82 -9.06
C LEU A 171 0.82 -17.90 -7.55
N PHE A 172 -0.32 -18.44 -7.13
CA PHE A 172 -0.62 -18.66 -5.71
C PHE A 172 0.39 -19.59 -5.04
N ASN A 173 0.72 -20.72 -5.67
CA ASN A 173 1.73 -21.65 -5.16
C ASN A 173 3.12 -21.01 -5.07
N TYR A 174 3.49 -20.21 -6.08
CA TYR A 174 4.74 -19.43 -6.04
C TYR A 174 4.73 -18.45 -4.87
N MET A 175 3.64 -17.70 -4.66
CA MET A 175 3.53 -16.75 -3.54
C MET A 175 3.63 -17.45 -2.18
N LYS A 176 3.04 -18.65 -2.05
CA LYS A 176 3.14 -19.46 -0.83
C LYS A 176 4.59 -19.87 -0.56
N ALA A 177 5.28 -20.43 -1.55
CA ALA A 177 6.71 -20.79 -1.43
C ALA A 177 7.58 -19.57 -1.13
N PHE A 178 7.30 -18.44 -1.79
CA PHE A 178 7.99 -17.17 -1.57
C PHE A 178 7.81 -16.69 -0.13
N ARG A 179 6.59 -16.76 0.41
CA ARG A 179 6.29 -16.44 1.82
C ARG A 179 7.04 -17.34 2.78
N GLU A 180 7.06 -18.65 2.54
CA GLU A 180 7.76 -19.63 3.39
C GLU A 180 9.29 -19.44 3.37
N THR A 181 9.83 -18.92 2.27
CA THR A 181 11.29 -18.79 2.07
C THR A 181 11.85 -17.47 2.58
N PHE A 182 11.15 -16.35 2.33
CA PHE A 182 11.74 -15.00 2.48
C PHE A 182 11.01 -14.10 3.49
N SER A 183 9.86 -14.54 4.02
CA SER A 183 9.00 -13.69 4.85
C SER A 183 8.93 -14.17 6.30
N ARG A 184 8.89 -13.20 7.22
CA ARG A 184 8.60 -13.45 8.63
C ARG A 184 7.08 -13.45 8.90
N PRO A 185 6.62 -14.11 9.99
CA PRO A 185 5.23 -14.10 10.38
C PRO A 185 4.71 -12.68 10.65
N ILE A 186 3.50 -12.39 10.20
CA ILE A 186 2.81 -11.14 10.47
C ILE A 186 1.54 -11.39 11.28
N SER A 187 1.28 -10.52 12.25
CA SER A 187 0.06 -10.52 13.04
C SER A 187 -1.12 -10.06 12.19
N ARG A 188 -2.33 -10.42 12.62
CA ARG A 188 -3.54 -9.92 11.98
C ARG A 188 -3.61 -8.41 12.17
N ILE A 189 -3.90 -7.67 11.09
CA ILE A 189 -4.21 -6.24 11.16
C ILE A 189 -5.35 -6.03 12.16
N ARG A 190 -5.09 -5.25 13.20
CA ARG A 190 -6.01 -5.07 14.34
C ARG A 190 -7.21 -4.22 13.95
N PHE A 191 -6.99 -3.23 13.10
CA PHE A 191 -8.04 -2.33 12.65
C PHE A 191 -7.71 -1.74 11.28
N MET A 192 -8.75 -1.53 10.47
CA MET A 192 -8.65 -0.88 9.17
C MET A 192 -9.80 0.12 9.01
N GLY A 193 -9.51 1.41 9.19
CA GLY A 193 -10.46 2.51 9.03
C GLY A 193 -10.42 3.06 7.62
N LEU A 194 -11.40 2.73 6.78
CA LEU A 194 -11.43 3.10 5.37
C LEU A 194 -12.57 4.09 5.10
N PHE A 195 -12.24 5.23 4.53
CA PHE A 195 -13.19 6.28 4.18
C PHE A 195 -13.36 6.35 2.66
N ASP A 196 -14.60 6.29 2.18
CA ASP A 196 -15.03 6.54 0.80
C ASP A 196 -14.12 5.90 -0.28
N THR A 197 -13.96 4.58 -0.24
CA THR A 197 -12.96 3.89 -1.09
C THR A 197 -13.30 4.04 -2.57
N VAL A 198 -12.38 4.62 -3.35
CA VAL A 198 -12.50 4.68 -4.82
C VAL A 198 -11.47 3.79 -5.47
N ASN A 199 -11.90 3.06 -6.49
CA ASN A 199 -10.98 2.26 -7.29
C ASN A 199 -10.17 3.19 -8.21
N SER A 200 -8.86 3.15 -8.07
CA SER A 200 -7.97 4.18 -8.62
C SER A 200 -7.12 3.73 -9.80
N VAL A 201 -7.15 2.44 -10.14
CA VAL A 201 -6.24 1.88 -11.14
C VAL A 201 -7.05 1.06 -12.15
N PRO A 202 -7.17 1.52 -13.41
CA PRO A 202 -7.94 0.82 -14.45
C PRO A 202 -7.54 -0.63 -14.67
N ARG A 203 -6.27 -0.96 -14.46
CA ARG A 203 -5.76 -2.34 -14.53
C ARG A 203 -6.38 -3.29 -13.48
N PHE A 204 -6.92 -2.75 -12.40
CA PHE A 204 -7.62 -3.48 -11.34
C PHE A 204 -9.12 -3.11 -11.25
N GLU A 205 -9.67 -2.29 -12.17
CA GLU A 205 -11.10 -1.96 -12.26
C GLU A 205 -11.97 -3.20 -12.43
N SER A 206 -11.48 -4.12 -13.26
CA SER A 206 -12.19 -5.33 -13.64
C SER A 206 -12.24 -6.34 -12.46
N ALA A 207 -11.22 -6.41 -11.61
CA ALA A 207 -11.18 -7.35 -10.48
C ALA A 207 -12.07 -6.92 -9.29
N TRP A 208 -12.44 -5.64 -9.20
CA TRP A 208 -13.06 -5.07 -8.00
C TRP A 208 -14.55 -4.72 -8.12
N MET A 209 -15.05 -4.41 -9.33
CA MET A 209 -16.46 -4.04 -9.55
C MET A 209 -17.47 -5.20 -9.53
N GLN A 210 -17.05 -6.42 -9.16
CA GLN A 210 -17.92 -7.61 -9.18
C GLN A 210 -17.87 -8.43 -7.87
N ARG A 211 -17.45 -7.81 -6.76
CA ARG A 211 -17.59 -8.40 -5.43
C ARG A 211 -18.84 -7.88 -4.73
#